data_AF-A0A7S3BK14-F1
#
_entry.id   AF-A0A7S3BK14-F1
#
_cell.length_a   1.000
_cell.length_b   1.000
_cell.length_c   1.000
_cell.angle_alpha   90.00
_cell.angle_beta   90.00
_cell.angle_gamma   90.00
#
_symmetry.space_group_name_H-M   'P 1'
#
loop_
_entity.id
_entity.type
_entity.pdbx_description
1 polymer ?
#
loop_
_entity_poly.entity_id
_entity_poly.type
_entity_poly.pdbx_seq_one_letter_code
_entity_poly.pdbx_strand_id
1 'polypeptide(L)'
;GNEEATGEVRRVLEAEDFFRVLDLDEPEHTAFSLRLDEAFRAQAKRAYRRLLVKVHPDKLPQATPCASAAFSRVKAAYEALSGDKVDDYCSSLRQWREQKQREANQNEAPQSMRERHRHAAAAAASQ
;
A
#
# COMPACT_ATOMS: atom_id res chain seq x y z
N GLY A 1 13.28 0.54 -12.50
CA GLY A 1 11.94 0.38 -13.06
C GLY A 1 11.58 -1.09 -13.01
N ASN A 2 10.30 -1.39 -12.78
CA ASN A 2 9.75 -2.75 -12.77
C ASN A 2 9.30 -3.12 -14.20
N GLU A 3 10.15 -2.85 -15.20
CA GLU A 3 9.80 -2.85 -16.63
C GLU A 3 9.46 -4.25 -17.19
N GLU A 4 9.82 -5.32 -16.47
CA GLU A 4 9.46 -6.70 -16.82
C GLU A 4 8.22 -7.24 -16.08
N ALA A 5 7.69 -6.49 -15.10
CA ALA A 5 6.49 -6.89 -14.38
C ALA A 5 5.25 -6.57 -15.23
N THR A 6 4.52 -7.59 -15.68
CA THR A 6 3.30 -7.42 -16.50
C THR A 6 2.05 -7.63 -15.66
N GLY A 7 1.03 -6.80 -15.88
CA GLY A 7 -0.31 -6.93 -15.30
C GLY A 7 -0.33 -7.08 -13.77
N GLU A 8 -0.73 -8.27 -13.31
CA GLU A 8 -0.96 -8.57 -11.89
C GLU A 8 0.33 -8.57 -11.06
N VAL A 9 1.45 -9.02 -11.63
CA VAL A 9 2.76 -9.04 -10.95
C VAL A 9 3.17 -7.62 -10.57
N ARG A 10 3.01 -6.69 -11.52
CA ARG A 10 3.31 -5.28 -11.31
C ARG A 10 2.41 -4.66 -10.25
N ARG A 11 1.10 -4.87 -10.36
CA ARG A 11 0.11 -4.39 -9.37
C ARG A 11 0.46 -4.85 -7.95
N VAL A 12 0.79 -6.12 -7.78
CA VAL A 12 1.17 -6.69 -6.47
C VAL A 12 2.42 -6.00 -5.92
N LEU A 13 3.44 -5.78 -6.75
CA LEU A 13 4.69 -5.17 -6.32
C LEU A 13 4.54 -3.67 -6.01
N GLU A 14 3.69 -2.95 -6.73
CA GLU A 14 3.41 -1.52 -6.52
C GLU A 14 2.39 -1.26 -5.40
N ALA A 15 1.66 -2.28 -4.94
CA ALA A 15 0.67 -2.13 -3.88
C ALA A 15 1.32 -1.66 -2.56
N GLU A 16 0.82 -0.56 -2.00
CA GLU A 16 1.36 0.07 -0.78
C GLU A 16 1.08 -0.76 0.49
N ASP A 17 0.03 -1.58 0.48
CA ASP A 17 -0.44 -2.36 1.63
C ASP A 17 -0.96 -3.74 1.21
N PHE A 18 -1.15 -4.62 2.21
CA PHE A 18 -1.52 -6.01 2.00
C PHE A 18 -2.97 -6.21 1.56
N PHE A 19 -3.86 -5.27 1.88
CA PHE A 19 -5.24 -5.28 1.36
C PHE A 19 -5.22 -5.11 -0.15
N ARG A 20 -4.49 -4.11 -0.64
CA ARG A 20 -4.29 -3.87 -2.08
C ARG A 20 -3.56 -5.03 -2.75
N VAL A 21 -2.54 -5.62 -2.12
CA VAL A 21 -1.88 -6.83 -2.65
C VAL A 21 -2.90 -7.93 -2.95
N LEU A 22 -3.82 -8.19 -2.02
CA LEU A 22 -4.87 -9.20 -2.20
C LEU A 22 -6.07 -8.73 -3.01
N ASP A 23 -6.11 -7.48 -3.48
CA ASP A 23 -7.28 -6.92 -4.16
C ASP A 23 -8.54 -7.00 -3.28
N LEU A 24 -8.36 -6.61 -2.01
CA LEU A 24 -9.43 -6.53 -1.02
C LEU A 24 -9.64 -5.06 -0.65
N ASP A 25 -10.90 -4.69 -0.48
CA ASP A 25 -11.26 -3.40 0.12
C ASP A 25 -10.86 -3.38 1.60
N GLU A 26 -10.32 -2.23 2.02
CA GLU A 26 -10.11 -1.96 3.43
C GLU A 26 -11.48 -1.82 4.10
N PRO A 27 -11.76 -2.51 5.20
CA PRO A 27 -13.07 -2.45 5.83
C PRO A 27 -13.33 -1.03 6.36
N GLU A 28 -14.22 -0.28 5.70
CA GLU A 28 -14.38 1.18 5.91
C GLU A 28 -14.89 1.56 7.31
N HIS A 29 -15.49 0.66 8.10
CA HIS A 29 -16.15 1.06 9.35
C HIS A 29 -16.26 0.01 10.47
N THR A 30 -15.56 -1.12 10.43
CA THR A 30 -15.74 -2.13 11.49
C THR A 30 -14.79 -1.87 12.65
N ALA A 31 -15.36 -1.39 13.76
CA ALA A 31 -14.83 -1.44 15.11
C ALA A 31 -13.52 -2.24 15.22
N PHE A 32 -12.41 -1.52 15.13
CA PHE A 32 -11.04 -2.02 14.97
C PHE A 32 -10.55 -2.93 16.12
N SER A 33 -11.43 -3.26 17.07
CA SER A 33 -11.17 -4.08 18.25
C SER A 33 -11.81 -5.48 18.16
N LEU A 34 -12.56 -5.79 17.10
CA LEU A 34 -13.10 -7.12 16.87
C LEU A 34 -12.55 -7.67 15.56
N ARG A 35 -11.63 -8.62 15.69
CA ARG A 35 -11.03 -9.50 14.67
C ARG A 35 -11.73 -9.44 13.31
N LEU A 36 -10.95 -9.32 12.23
CA LEU A 36 -11.43 -9.59 10.88
C LEU A 36 -12.34 -10.83 10.89
N ASP A 37 -13.62 -10.60 10.60
CA ASP A 37 -14.64 -11.63 10.71
C ASP A 37 -14.34 -12.79 9.75
N GLU A 38 -14.91 -13.96 10.02
CA GLU A 38 -14.74 -15.14 9.18
C GLU A 38 -15.07 -14.85 7.71
N ALA A 39 -16.06 -13.98 7.44
CA ALA A 39 -16.39 -13.53 6.09
C ALA A 39 -15.20 -12.84 5.38
N PHE A 40 -14.44 -12.01 6.10
CA PHE A 40 -13.26 -11.36 5.54
C PHE A 40 -12.14 -12.38 5.32
N ARG A 41 -11.90 -13.29 6.28
CA ARG A 41 -10.88 -14.35 6.14
C ARG A 41 -11.17 -15.26 4.95
N ALA A 42 -12.43 -15.59 4.70
CA ALA A 42 -12.86 -16.35 3.55
C ALA A 42 -12.59 -15.60 2.22
N GLN A 43 -12.85 -14.30 2.18
CA GLN A 43 -12.52 -13.45 1.03
C GLN A 43 -11.01 -13.38 0.80
N ALA A 44 -10.22 -13.15 1.84
CA ALA A 44 -8.77 -13.14 1.77
C ALA A 44 -8.21 -14.47 1.25
N LYS A 45 -8.74 -15.61 1.72
CA LYS A 45 -8.36 -16.94 1.24
C LYS A 45 -8.73 -17.17 -0.22
N ARG A 46 -9.87 -16.65 -0.68
CA ARG A 46 -10.29 -16.73 -2.09
C ARG A 46 -9.38 -15.88 -2.97
N ALA A 47 -9.11 -14.64 -2.57
CA ALA A 47 -8.21 -13.72 -3.24
C ALA A 47 -6.79 -14.28 -3.35
N TYR A 48 -6.25 -14.78 -2.23
CA TYR A 48 -4.94 -15.42 -2.17
C TYR A 48 -4.80 -16.56 -3.19
N ARG A 49 -5.74 -17.51 -3.21
CA ARG A 49 -5.71 -18.63 -4.17
C ARG A 49 -5.79 -18.16 -5.63
N ARG A 50 -6.63 -17.16 -5.90
CA ARG A 50 -6.77 -16.57 -7.23
C ARG A 50 -5.47 -15.92 -7.69
N LEU A 51 -4.83 -15.14 -6.82
CA LEU A 51 -3.60 -14.42 -7.13
C LEU A 51 -2.40 -15.35 -7.24
N LEU A 52 -2.28 -16.35 -6.37
CA LEU A 52 -1.20 -17.35 -6.44
C LEU A 52 -1.07 -17.95 -7.84
N VAL A 53 -2.19 -18.30 -8.49
CA VAL A 53 -2.18 -18.87 -9.84
C VAL A 53 -1.76 -17.84 -10.89
N LYS A 54 -2.16 -16.57 -10.72
CA LYS A 54 -1.83 -15.49 -11.66
C LYS A 54 -0.38 -15.04 -11.59
N VAL A 55 0.20 -15.01 -10.39
CA VAL A 55 1.58 -14.56 -10.17
C VAL A 55 2.57 -15.72 -10.04
N HIS A 56 2.13 -16.97 -10.25
CA HIS A 56 3.01 -18.13 -10.14
C HIS A 56 4.12 -18.06 -11.20
N PRO A 57 5.40 -18.23 -10.83
CA PRO A 57 6.51 -18.15 -11.79
C PRO A 57 6.41 -19.19 -12.92
N ASP A 58 5.81 -20.36 -12.68
CA ASP A 58 5.54 -21.39 -13.70
C ASP A 58 4.61 -20.93 -14.83
N LYS A 59 3.66 -20.03 -14.54
CA LYS A 59 2.70 -19.54 -15.52
C LYS A 59 3.23 -18.36 -16.33
N LEU A 60 4.41 -17.85 -15.96
CA LEU A 60 5.00 -16.68 -16.59
C LEU A 60 6.13 -17.14 -17.51
N PRO A 61 6.10 -16.74 -18.79
CA PRO A 61 7.02 -17.24 -19.81
C PRO A 61 8.49 -16.88 -19.53
N GLN A 62 8.72 -15.90 -18.66
CA GLN A 62 10.00 -15.55 -18.09
C GLN A 62 9.81 -15.72 -16.57
N ALA A 63 10.49 -16.67 -15.93
CA ALA A 63 10.51 -16.78 -14.47
C ALA A 63 11.32 -15.60 -13.91
N THR A 64 10.74 -14.40 -13.97
CA THR A 64 11.41 -13.17 -13.61
C THR A 64 11.55 -13.09 -12.08
N PRO A 65 12.61 -12.45 -11.58
CA PRO A 65 12.72 -12.15 -10.15
C PRO A 65 11.48 -11.40 -9.63
N CYS A 66 10.83 -10.59 -10.48
CA CYS A 66 9.57 -9.91 -10.19
C CYS A 66 8.42 -10.89 -9.87
N ALA A 67 8.29 -11.99 -10.63
CA ALA A 67 7.27 -13.02 -10.38
C ALA A 67 7.45 -13.67 -9.00
N SER A 68 8.69 -14.07 -8.67
CA SER A 68 9.01 -14.67 -7.38
C SER A 68 8.78 -13.68 -6.22
N ALA A 69 9.15 -12.42 -6.41
CA ALA A 69 8.89 -11.36 -5.44
C ALA A 69 7.39 -11.12 -5.23
N ALA A 70 6.59 -11.04 -6.31
CA ALA A 70 5.15 -10.87 -6.23
C ALA A 70 4.48 -12.06 -5.55
N PHE A 71 4.89 -13.28 -5.88
CA PHE A 71 4.41 -14.51 -5.25
C PHE A 71 4.68 -14.53 -3.74
N SER A 72 5.90 -14.15 -3.35
CA SER A 72 6.29 -14.04 -1.93
C SER A 72 5.48 -12.95 -1.22
N ARG A 73 5.24 -11.82 -1.88
CA ARG A 73 4.44 -10.71 -1.34
C ARG A 73 2.97 -11.09 -1.13
N VAL A 74 2.37 -11.84 -2.06
CA VAL A 74 1.01 -12.37 -1.94
C VAL A 74 0.87 -13.34 -0.75
N LYS A 75 1.89 -14.18 -0.52
CA LYS A 75 1.94 -15.05 0.66
C LYS A 75 2.01 -14.26 1.96
N ALA A 76 2.97 -13.34 2.06
CA ALA A 76 3.14 -12.50 3.23
C ALA A 76 1.86 -11.69 3.55
N ALA A 77 1.21 -11.15 2.52
CA ALA A 77 -0.05 -10.42 2.68
C ALA A 77 -1.17 -11.32 3.24
N TYR A 78 -1.32 -12.53 2.73
CA TYR A 78 -2.30 -13.48 3.25
C TYR A 78 -1.99 -13.91 4.69
N GLU A 79 -0.74 -14.22 5.01
CA GLU A 79 -0.33 -14.61 6.38
C GLU A 79 -0.59 -13.49 7.38
N ALA A 80 -0.30 -12.25 7.02
CA ALA A 80 -0.56 -11.08 7.87
C ALA A 80 -2.06 -10.83 8.07
N LEU A 81 -2.88 -10.98 7.02
CA LEU A 81 -4.31 -10.69 7.08
C LEU A 81 -5.17 -11.85 7.62
N SER A 82 -4.69 -13.09 7.53
CA SER A 82 -5.40 -14.28 8.00
C SER A 82 -4.84 -14.86 9.30
N GLY A 83 -3.72 -14.36 9.80
CA GLY A 83 -3.13 -14.79 11.07
C GLY A 83 -3.69 -14.06 12.30
N ASP A 84 -3.05 -14.29 13.43
CA ASP A 84 -3.36 -13.63 14.71
C ASP A 84 -2.73 -12.23 14.84
N LYS A 85 -1.75 -11.90 14.01
CA LYS A 85 -1.01 -10.61 14.03
C LYS A 85 -1.63 -9.53 13.16
N VAL A 86 -2.87 -9.72 12.73
CA VAL A 86 -3.52 -8.75 11.85
C VAL A 86 -3.77 -7.41 12.55
N ASP A 87 -4.00 -7.45 13.87
CA ASP A 87 -4.16 -6.24 14.68
C ASP A 87 -2.89 -5.40 14.69
N ASP A 88 -1.74 -6.02 14.96
CA ASP A 88 -0.42 -5.40 14.92
C ASP A 88 -0.12 -4.79 13.54
N TYR A 89 -0.45 -5.53 12.47
CA TYR A 89 -0.29 -5.05 11.10
C TYR A 89 -1.13 -3.81 10.83
N CYS A 90 -2.42 -3.84 11.14
CA CYS A 90 -3.33 -2.74 10.89
C CYS A 90 -2.96 -1.50 11.73
N SER A 91 -2.53 -1.69 12.98
CA SER A 91 -2.00 -0.60 13.83
C SER A 91 -0.75 0.04 13.22
N SER A 92 0.20 -0.79 12.78
CA SER A 92 1.44 -0.32 12.14
C SER A 92 1.18 0.42 10.83
N LEU A 93 0.25 -0.09 10.01
CA LEU A 93 -0.13 0.53 8.74
C LEU A 93 -0.71 1.93 8.94
N ARG A 94 -1.55 2.12 9.96
CA ARG A 94 -2.10 3.44 10.30
C ARG A 94 -0.99 4.42 10.71
N GLN A 95 -0.13 4.01 11.64
CA GLN A 95 0.97 4.85 12.09
C GLN A 95 1.89 5.26 10.94
N TRP A 96 2.17 4.35 10.00
CA TRP A 96 2.95 4.65 8.80
C TRP A 96 2.26 5.68 7.89
N ARG A 97 0.94 5.53 7.64
CA ARG A 97 0.17 6.49 6.84
C ARG A 97 0.10 7.87 7.49
N GLU A 98 -0.12 7.93 8.79
CA GLU A 98 -0.14 9.19 9.55
C GLU A 98 1.22 9.91 9.50
N GLN A 99 2.32 9.16 9.65
CA GLN A 99 3.67 9.72 9.48
C GLN A 99 3.87 10.26 8.08
N LYS A 100 3.55 9.48 7.04
CA LYS A 100 3.67 9.91 5.64
C LYS A 100 2.87 11.19 5.38
N GLN A 101 1.66 11.30 5.95
CA GLN A 101 0.84 12.51 5.84
C GLN A 101 1.45 13.71 6.58
N ARG A 102 2.02 13.50 7.77
CA ARG A 102 2.73 14.55 8.51
C ARG A 102 3.98 15.03 7.78
N GLU A 103 4.77 14.12 7.22
CA GLU A 103 5.96 14.44 6.43
C GLU A 103 5.61 15.23 5.17
N ALA A 104 4.54 14.85 4.46
CA ALA A 104 4.03 15.61 3.33
C ALA A 104 3.65 17.05 3.74
N ASN A 105 2.86 17.20 4.80
CA ASN A 105 2.42 18.51 5.30
C ASN A 105 3.60 19.38 5.80
N GLN A 106 4.62 18.79 6.42
CA GLN A 106 5.83 19.51 6.87
C GLN A 106 6.70 19.95 5.68
N ASN A 107 6.80 19.16 4.62
CA ASN A 107 7.57 19.50 3.42
C ASN A 107 6.89 20.54 2.52
N GLU A 108 5.56 20.71 2.62
CA GLU A 108 4.83 21.79 1.94
C GLU A 108 4.97 23.15 2.64
N ALA A 109 5.22 23.17 3.95
CA ALA A 109 5.38 24.39 4.75
C ALA A 109 6.56 25.32 4.32
N PRO A 110 7.77 24.84 3.96
CA PRO A 110 8.88 25.72 3.59
C PRO A 110 8.71 26.42 2.23
N GLN A 111 7.87 25.89 1.32
CA GLN A 111 7.57 26.56 0.05
C GLN A 111 6.58 27.74 0.25
N SER A 112 5.61 27.57 1.14
CA SER A 112 4.63 28.63 1.49
C SER A 112 5.28 29.85 2.18
N MET A 113 6.28 29.65 3.05
CA MET A 113 6.96 30.77 3.74
C MET A 113 7.87 31.59 2.81
N ARG A 114 8.60 30.94 1.89
CA ARG A 114 9.43 31.62 0.89
C ARG A 114 8.61 32.38 -0.16
N GLU A 115 7.47 31.84 -0.56
CA GLU A 115 6.58 32.47 -1.55
C GLU A 115 5.83 33.67 -0.97
N ARG A 116 5.42 33.60 0.31
CA ARG A 116 4.83 34.74 1.04
C ARG A 116 5.80 35.92 1.18
N HIS A 117 7.10 35.67 1.41
CA HIS A 117 8.10 36.74 1.46
C HIS A 117 8.38 37.35 0.07
N ARG A 118 8.29 36.56 -1.01
CA ARG A 118 8.52 37.06 -2.37
C ARG A 118 7.39 38.01 -2.83
N HIS A 119 6.14 37.72 -2.48
CA HIS A 119 5.01 38.61 -2.79
C HIS A 119 4.98 39.90 -1.93
N ALA A 120 5.41 39.84 -0.67
CA ALA A 120 5.49 41.02 0.19
C ALA A 120 6.59 42.00 -0.27
N ALA A 121 7.73 41.50 -0.72
CA ALA A 121 8.83 42.34 -1.23
C ALA A 121 8.51 43.00 -2.58
N ALA A 122 7.75 42.33 -3.45
CA ALA A 122 7.33 42.90 -4.74
C ALA A 122 6.32 44.06 -4.58
N ALA A 123 5.47 44.03 -3.55
CA ALA A 123 4.52 45.11 -3.27
C ALA A 123 5.19 46.37 -2.66
N ALA A 124 6.34 46.21 -1.99
CA ALA A 124 7.07 47.32 -1.38
C ALA A 124 8.02 48.07 -2.34
N ALA A 125 8.31 47.51 -3.53
CA ALA A 125 9.22 48.10 -4.51
C ALA A 125 8.52 48.92 -5.61
N SER A 126 7.22 49.21 -5.47
CA SER A 126 6.41 49.98 -6.45
C SER A 126 5.81 51.27 -5.88
N GLN A 127 6.42 51.87 -4.84
CA GLN A 127 6.05 53.19 -4.32
C GLN A 127 7.18 54.20 -4.49
#